data_AF-A0AAU7SNX3-F1
#
_entry.id   AF-A0AAU7SNX3-F1
#
_cell.length_a   1.000
_cell.length_b   1.000
_cell.length_c   1.000
_cell.angle_alpha   90.00
_cell.angle_beta   90.00
_cell.angle_gamma   90.00
#
_symmetry.space_group_name_H-M   'P 1'
#
loop_
_entity.id
_entity.type
_entity.pdbx_description
1 polymer ?
#
loop_
_entity_poly.entity_id
_entity_poly.type
_entity_poly.pdbx_seq_one_letter_code
_entity_poly.pdbx_strand_id
1 'polypeptide(L)'
;MNQQVRSHLRPSFDDLVKNYPDPRRVKLKPLKEIIGGGLTTDWAMNSISDSCTLRMSRAFNYGSSYQIPAHFPGLRTLAGKDGLRYAYAVQEFHKWLKQRLGAPDLIVKGKPVSRDSFAGKKGIIIFDIVFGPNPDGTRALGHADLWDGQTFYDELDGTSRPDRDFFTIADGVSLWICPGTTNLASR
;
A
#
# COMPACT_ATOMS: atom_id res chain seq x y z
N MET A 1 0.10 34.77 0.26
CA MET A 1 -1.06 33.85 0.29
C MET A 1 -0.69 32.64 1.14
N ASN A 2 -1.37 32.47 2.27
CA ASN A 2 -0.95 31.59 3.38
C ASN A 2 -1.06 30.09 3.03
N GLN A 3 0.05 29.36 3.21
CA GLN A 3 0.15 27.89 3.14
C GLN A 3 -0.41 27.18 4.40
N GLN A 4 -1.50 27.67 4.99
CA GLN A 4 -2.16 27.00 6.11
C GLN A 4 -3.61 26.70 5.73
N VAL A 5 -4.04 25.48 6.06
CA VAL A 5 -5.27 24.77 5.67
C VAL A 5 -5.18 23.99 4.34
N ARG A 6 -4.21 23.08 4.21
CA ARG A 6 -4.45 21.87 3.41
C ARG A 6 -5.08 20.85 4.33
N SER A 7 -6.39 20.63 4.19
CA SER A 7 -7.12 19.67 5.01
C SER A 7 -6.49 18.27 4.85
N HIS A 8 -6.17 17.67 6.00
CA HIS A 8 -5.66 16.30 6.16
C HIS A 8 -6.77 15.28 5.88
N LEU A 9 -7.53 15.44 4.79
CA LEU A 9 -8.65 14.56 4.47
C LEU A 9 -8.11 13.17 4.17
N ARG A 10 -8.34 12.27 5.14
CA ARG A 10 -8.14 10.83 4.97
C ARG A 10 -9.06 10.36 3.84
N PRO A 11 -8.57 9.55 2.88
CA PRO A 11 -9.44 8.93 1.90
C PRO A 11 -10.47 8.02 2.60
N SER A 12 -11.65 7.86 1.98
CA SER A 12 -12.63 6.87 2.42
C SER A 12 -12.04 5.47 2.30
N PHE A 13 -12.11 4.68 3.37
CA PHE A 13 -11.68 3.29 3.36
C PHE A 13 -12.49 2.47 2.35
N ASP A 14 -13.80 2.75 2.24
CA ASP A 14 -14.68 2.05 1.30
C ASP A 14 -14.28 2.32 -0.16
N ASP A 15 -13.88 3.56 -0.47
CA ASP A 15 -13.40 3.93 -1.81
C ASP A 15 -12.01 3.37 -2.11
N LEU A 16 -11.11 3.33 -1.11
CA LEU A 16 -9.82 2.66 -1.25
C LEU A 16 -10.04 1.17 -1.56
N VAL A 17 -10.86 0.48 -0.76
CA VAL A 17 -11.18 -0.94 -0.93
C VAL A 17 -11.83 -1.21 -2.28
N LYS A 18 -12.77 -0.35 -2.71
CA LYS A 18 -13.42 -0.47 -4.02
C LYS A 18 -12.41 -0.46 -5.17
N ASN A 19 -11.33 0.29 -5.04
CA ASN A 19 -10.34 0.51 -6.08
C ASN A 19 -9.03 -0.28 -5.90
N TYR A 20 -8.93 -1.08 -4.82
CA TYR A 20 -7.79 -1.95 -4.56
C TYR A 20 -7.91 -3.25 -5.39
N PRO A 21 -6.96 -3.55 -6.29
CA PRO A 21 -6.97 -4.83 -7.01
C PRO A 21 -6.68 -5.96 -6.03
N ASP A 22 -7.69 -6.79 -5.78
CA ASP A 22 -7.59 -7.92 -4.85
C ASP A 22 -6.53 -8.95 -5.30
N PRO A 23 -5.49 -9.23 -4.50
CA PRO A 23 -4.45 -10.20 -4.85
C PRO A 23 -4.96 -11.64 -5.00
N ARG A 24 -6.12 -11.98 -4.41
CA ARG A 24 -6.79 -13.28 -4.61
C ARG A 24 -7.29 -13.48 -6.04
N ARG A 25 -7.57 -12.37 -6.74
CA ARG A 25 -8.16 -12.36 -8.09
C ARG A 25 -7.17 -11.93 -9.17
N VAL A 26 -6.28 -10.99 -8.86
CA VAL A 26 -5.38 -10.38 -9.84
C VAL A 26 -3.96 -10.49 -9.32
N LYS A 27 -3.16 -11.41 -9.87
CA LYS A 27 -1.73 -11.54 -9.54
C LYS A 27 -0.89 -10.45 -10.22
N LEU A 28 0.39 -10.34 -9.85
CA LEU A 28 1.27 -9.24 -10.26
C LEU A 28 1.36 -9.03 -11.77
N LYS A 29 1.60 -10.08 -12.56
CA LYS A 29 1.71 -9.97 -14.02
C LYS A 29 0.41 -9.42 -14.64
N PRO A 30 -0.77 -10.03 -14.39
CA PRO A 30 -2.06 -9.44 -14.80
C PRO A 30 -2.28 -8.01 -14.29
N LEU A 31 -1.85 -7.69 -13.07
CA LEU A 31 -1.97 -6.32 -12.52
C LEU A 31 -1.20 -5.31 -13.38
N LYS A 32 0.04 -5.62 -13.76
CA LYS A 32 0.86 -4.77 -14.64
C LYS A 32 0.19 -4.58 -16.01
N GLU A 33 -0.39 -5.64 -16.57
CA GLU A 33 -1.11 -5.59 -17.85
C GLU A 33 -2.42 -4.77 -17.76
N ILE A 34 -3.15 -4.90 -16.66
CA ILE A 34 -4.37 -4.11 -16.40
C ILE A 34 -4.04 -2.62 -16.29
N ILE A 35 -2.99 -2.26 -15.54
CA ILE A 35 -2.50 -0.88 -15.42
C ILE A 35 -1.95 -0.39 -16.77
N GLY A 36 -1.20 -1.23 -17.48
CA GLY A 36 -0.62 -0.92 -18.78
C GLY A 36 0.45 0.19 -18.73
N GLY A 37 0.67 0.82 -19.89
CA GLY A 37 1.58 1.95 -20.03
C GLY A 37 3.03 1.58 -19.73
N GLY A 38 3.71 2.36 -18.90
CA GLY A 38 5.09 2.09 -18.51
C GLY A 38 5.28 0.73 -17.81
N LEU A 39 4.21 0.15 -17.23
CA LEU A 39 4.30 -1.16 -16.56
C LEU A 39 4.40 -2.35 -17.52
N THR A 40 4.15 -2.17 -18.82
CA THR A 40 4.29 -3.23 -19.83
C THR A 40 5.62 -3.19 -20.56
N THR A 41 6.55 -2.32 -20.14
CA THR A 41 7.94 -2.35 -20.64
C THR A 41 8.66 -3.59 -20.12
N ASP A 42 9.62 -4.12 -20.89
CA ASP A 42 10.42 -5.29 -20.48
C ASP A 42 11.11 -5.05 -19.12
N TRP A 43 11.63 -3.85 -18.91
CA TRP A 43 12.22 -3.48 -17.63
C TRP A 43 11.21 -3.60 -16.49
N ALA A 44 10.03 -2.99 -16.61
CA ALA A 44 9.03 -2.99 -15.54
C ALA A 44 8.49 -4.40 -15.27
N MET A 45 8.29 -5.19 -16.32
CA MET A 45 7.81 -6.56 -16.22
C MET A 45 8.78 -7.45 -15.45
N ASN A 46 10.09 -7.26 -15.64
CA ASN A 46 11.12 -8.08 -15.01
C ASN A 46 11.63 -7.52 -13.66
N SER A 47 11.64 -6.20 -13.47
CA SER A 47 12.31 -5.57 -12.31
C SER A 47 11.36 -5.21 -11.16
N ILE A 48 10.06 -5.07 -11.42
CA ILE A 48 9.08 -4.77 -10.35
C ILE A 48 8.49 -6.09 -9.84
N SER A 49 9.02 -6.61 -8.73
CA SER A 49 8.59 -7.90 -8.16
C SER A 49 7.43 -7.79 -7.15
N ASP A 50 7.18 -6.60 -6.60
CA ASP A 50 6.16 -6.42 -5.55
C ASP A 50 4.88 -5.76 -6.08
N SER A 51 3.74 -6.38 -5.79
CA SER A 51 2.43 -5.87 -6.21
C SER A 51 1.81 -4.87 -5.23
N CYS A 52 2.23 -4.87 -3.96
CA CYS A 52 1.59 -4.10 -2.88
C CYS A 52 1.51 -2.60 -3.21
N THR A 53 2.62 -1.99 -3.63
CA THR A 53 2.67 -0.55 -3.92
C THR A 53 1.87 -0.19 -5.19
N LEU A 54 1.82 -1.08 -6.17
CA LEU A 54 1.00 -0.88 -7.38
C LEU A 54 -0.50 -0.94 -7.06
N ARG A 55 -0.92 -1.87 -6.18
CA ARG A 55 -2.31 -1.97 -5.72
C ARG A 55 -2.71 -0.76 -4.92
N MET A 56 -1.88 -0.36 -3.96
CA MET A 56 -2.07 0.86 -3.18
C MET A 56 -2.12 2.09 -4.08
N SER A 57 -1.27 2.17 -5.10
CA SER A 57 -1.30 3.28 -6.07
C SER A 57 -2.64 3.37 -6.80
N ARG A 58 -3.18 2.23 -7.26
CA ARG A 58 -4.50 2.21 -7.91
C ARG A 58 -5.62 2.61 -6.93
N ALA A 59 -5.60 2.05 -5.71
CA ALA A 59 -6.57 2.38 -4.68
C ALA A 59 -6.56 3.89 -4.37
N PHE A 60 -5.38 4.51 -4.25
CA PHE A 60 -5.24 5.94 -4.02
C PHE A 60 -5.68 6.80 -5.20
N ASN A 61 -5.26 6.45 -6.42
CA ASN A 61 -5.56 7.25 -7.60
C ASN A 61 -7.05 7.35 -7.90
N TYR A 62 -7.82 6.30 -7.61
CA TYR A 62 -9.25 6.23 -7.90
C TYR A 62 -10.15 6.35 -6.66
N GLY A 63 -9.62 6.08 -5.46
CA GLY A 63 -10.37 6.07 -4.20
C GLY A 63 -10.07 7.27 -3.29
N SER A 64 -9.29 8.24 -3.76
CA SER A 64 -9.03 9.47 -3.04
C SER A 64 -9.25 10.69 -3.93
N SER A 65 -9.40 11.87 -3.31
CA SER A 65 -9.47 13.14 -4.02
C SER A 65 -8.11 13.62 -4.56
N TYR A 66 -7.03 12.86 -4.36
CA TYR A 66 -5.67 13.25 -4.73
C TYR A 66 -4.90 12.12 -5.37
N GLN A 67 -4.56 12.32 -6.64
CA GLN A 67 -3.78 11.36 -7.41
C GLN A 67 -2.29 11.41 -7.06
N ILE A 68 -1.59 10.31 -7.32
CA ILE A 68 -0.14 10.24 -7.20
C ILE A 68 0.50 11.17 -8.26
N PRO A 69 1.44 12.04 -7.86
CA PRO A 69 2.09 12.98 -8.77
C PRO A 69 3.21 12.34 -9.62
N ALA A 70 3.49 12.93 -10.78
CA ALA A 70 4.50 12.48 -11.75
C ALA A 70 5.96 12.70 -11.33
N HIS A 71 6.22 13.73 -10.51
CA HIS A 71 7.57 14.24 -10.25
C HIS A 71 7.77 14.60 -8.78
N PHE A 72 7.27 13.75 -7.87
CA PHE A 72 7.46 13.99 -6.45
C PHE A 72 8.86 13.54 -6.02
N PRO A 73 9.66 14.42 -5.39
CA PRO A 73 11.01 14.08 -4.96
C PRO A 73 11.02 12.84 -4.05
N GLY A 74 11.80 11.83 -4.44
CA GLY A 74 11.90 10.58 -3.69
C GLY A 74 10.71 9.62 -3.83
N LEU A 75 9.87 9.80 -4.85
CA LEU A 75 8.82 8.84 -5.24
C LEU A 75 8.95 8.47 -6.72
N ARG A 76 9.50 7.29 -6.99
CA ARG A 76 9.57 6.75 -8.33
C ARG A 76 8.20 6.22 -8.76
N THR A 77 7.79 6.62 -9.96
CA THR A 77 6.52 6.21 -10.55
C THR A 77 6.69 5.86 -12.03
N LEU A 78 5.77 5.05 -12.54
CA LEU A 78 5.54 4.88 -13.97
C LEU A 78 4.12 5.36 -14.31
N ALA A 79 3.93 5.85 -15.54
CA ALA A 79 2.60 6.18 -16.02
C ALA A 79 1.86 4.91 -16.45
N GLY A 80 0.62 4.72 -16.00
CA GLY A 80 -0.29 3.71 -16.52
C GLY A 80 -0.84 4.12 -17.89
N LYS A 81 -1.58 3.21 -18.55
CA LYS A 81 -2.28 3.52 -19.81
C LYS A 81 -3.41 4.54 -19.64
N ASP A 82 -3.87 4.69 -18.39
CA ASP A 82 -4.85 5.68 -17.94
C ASP A 82 -4.25 7.08 -17.72
N GLY A 83 -2.94 7.26 -17.95
CA GLY A 83 -2.22 8.51 -17.71
C GLY A 83 -1.92 8.81 -16.24
N LEU A 84 -2.36 7.96 -15.31
CA LEU A 84 -2.13 8.10 -13.87
C LEU A 84 -0.76 7.56 -13.49
N ARG A 85 -0.25 7.97 -12.32
CA ARG A 85 1.08 7.58 -11.85
C ARG A 85 0.99 6.46 -10.83
N TYR A 86 1.84 5.47 -10.98
CA TYR A 86 1.88 4.28 -10.14
C TYR A 86 3.25 4.18 -9.49
N ALA A 87 3.29 4.36 -8.17
CA ALA A 87 4.48 4.11 -7.38
C ALA A 87 4.74 2.61 -7.30
N TYR A 88 6.01 2.22 -7.30
CA TYR A 88 6.41 0.82 -7.29
C TYR A 88 7.43 0.48 -6.19
N ALA A 89 7.82 1.45 -5.37
CA ALA A 89 8.73 1.25 -4.24
C ALA A 89 8.04 1.60 -2.91
N VAL A 90 7.88 0.62 -2.03
CA VAL A 90 7.08 0.74 -0.80
C VAL A 90 7.61 1.79 0.18
N GLN A 91 8.93 1.89 0.37
CA GLN A 91 9.52 2.88 1.27
C GLN A 91 9.31 4.31 0.79
N GLU A 92 9.39 4.51 -0.52
CA GLU A 92 9.15 5.80 -1.16
C GLU A 92 7.67 6.18 -1.05
N PHE A 93 6.79 5.20 -1.25
CA PHE A 93 5.35 5.37 -1.04
C PHE A 93 5.00 5.71 0.41
N HIS A 94 5.62 5.05 1.39
CA HIS A 94 5.47 5.38 2.81
C HIS A 94 5.92 6.84 3.09
N LYS A 95 7.08 7.26 2.57
CA LYS A 95 7.55 8.66 2.70
C LYS A 95 6.55 9.64 2.09
N TRP A 96 6.02 9.34 0.91
CA TRP A 96 5.01 10.16 0.25
C TRP A 96 3.71 10.23 1.06
N LEU A 97 3.22 9.11 1.60
CA LEU A 97 2.03 9.08 2.45
C LEU A 97 2.16 9.99 3.67
N LYS A 98 3.32 10.00 4.34
CA LYS A 98 3.58 10.91 5.46
C LYS A 98 3.50 12.39 5.07
N GLN A 99 4.03 12.75 3.91
CA GLN A 99 3.95 14.12 3.41
C GLN A 99 2.54 14.49 2.94
N ARG A 100 1.80 13.51 2.43
CA ARG A 100 0.46 13.70 1.85
C ARG A 100 -0.65 13.72 2.89
N LEU A 101 -0.58 12.83 3.87
CA LEU A 101 -1.63 12.58 4.86
C LEU A 101 -1.22 13.01 6.28
N GLY A 102 0.02 13.49 6.48
CA GLY A 102 0.58 13.70 7.81
C GLY A 102 1.04 12.41 8.48
N ALA A 103 1.36 12.50 9.77
CA ALA A 103 1.79 11.34 10.55
C ALA A 103 0.71 10.23 10.58
N PRO A 104 1.12 8.94 10.72
CA PRO A 104 0.19 7.87 11.05
C PRO A 104 -0.56 8.19 12.35
N ASP A 105 -1.81 7.74 12.45
CA ASP A 105 -2.61 7.89 13.67
C ASP A 105 -2.16 6.91 14.77
N LEU A 106 -1.58 5.78 14.36
CA LEU A 106 -1.04 4.79 15.27
C LEU A 106 0.30 4.26 14.72
N ILE A 107 1.30 4.17 15.60
CA ILE A 107 2.58 3.53 15.33
C ILE A 107 2.90 2.63 16.50
N VAL A 108 3.13 1.35 16.25
CA VAL A 108 3.62 0.39 17.24
C VAL A 108 4.96 -0.14 16.75
N LYS A 109 6.00 0.02 17.58
CA LYS A 109 7.35 -0.47 17.30
C LYS A 109 7.63 -1.71 18.13
N GLY A 110 8.50 -2.57 17.63
CA GLY A 110 8.91 -3.80 18.30
C GLY A 110 8.69 -5.02 17.41
N LYS A 111 9.24 -6.15 17.84
CA LYS A 111 9.14 -7.43 17.15
C LYS A 111 8.99 -8.53 18.21
N PRO A 112 7.78 -9.08 18.42
CA PRO A 112 6.57 -8.91 17.61
C PRO A 112 5.80 -7.61 17.89
N VAL A 113 4.98 -7.17 16.92
CA VAL A 113 3.99 -6.11 17.09
C VAL A 113 2.64 -6.74 17.48
N SER A 114 2.02 -6.24 18.56
CA SER A 114 0.70 -6.71 18.97
C SER A 114 -0.40 -6.24 18.01
N ARG A 115 -1.08 -7.21 17.38
CA ARG A 115 -2.23 -7.01 16.49
C ARG A 115 -3.39 -6.28 17.17
N ASP A 116 -3.60 -6.52 18.46
CA ASP A 116 -4.72 -5.95 19.22
C ASP A 116 -4.70 -4.42 19.24
N SER A 117 -3.52 -3.82 19.09
CA SER A 117 -3.35 -2.36 18.98
C SER A 117 -4.12 -1.77 17.78
N PHE A 118 -4.36 -2.58 16.75
CA PHE A 118 -4.98 -2.19 15.48
C PHE A 118 -6.43 -2.66 15.36
N ALA A 119 -6.92 -3.48 16.30
CA ALA A 119 -8.24 -4.08 16.24
C ALA A 119 -9.35 -3.03 16.16
N GLY A 120 -10.33 -3.26 15.28
CA GLY A 120 -11.49 -2.38 15.08
C GLY A 120 -11.18 -1.03 14.40
N LYS A 121 -9.91 -0.73 14.07
CA LYS A 121 -9.51 0.47 13.32
C LYS A 121 -9.37 0.10 11.85
N LYS A 122 -9.84 0.94 10.93
CA LYS A 122 -9.76 0.69 9.48
C LYS A 122 -8.85 1.70 8.80
N GLY A 123 -8.12 1.31 7.77
CA GLY A 123 -7.30 2.25 7.01
C GLY A 123 -6.12 1.66 6.26
N ILE A 124 -5.13 2.51 6.01
CA ILE A 124 -3.91 2.14 5.29
C ILE A 124 -2.88 1.67 6.32
N ILE A 125 -2.44 0.42 6.20
CA ILE A 125 -1.46 -0.19 7.08
C ILE A 125 -0.12 -0.34 6.36
N ILE A 126 0.98 -0.01 7.05
CA ILE A 126 2.34 -0.23 6.57
C ILE A 126 3.11 -1.03 7.61
N PHE A 127 3.70 -2.14 7.18
CA PHE A 127 4.59 -2.97 7.97
C PHE A 127 6.03 -2.67 7.58
N ASP A 128 6.86 -2.33 8.55
CA ASP A 128 8.31 -2.20 8.36
C ASP A 128 8.93 -3.61 8.45
N ILE A 129 9.01 -4.31 7.33
CA ILE A 129 9.53 -5.68 7.20
C ILE A 129 10.74 -5.69 6.27
N VAL A 130 11.79 -6.41 6.67
CA VAL A 130 12.88 -6.76 5.76
C VAL A 130 12.61 -8.14 5.19
N PHE A 131 12.23 -8.20 3.92
CA PHE A 131 12.04 -9.47 3.22
C PHE A 131 13.37 -10.05 2.72
N GLY A 132 13.32 -11.33 2.32
CA GLY A 132 14.43 -11.99 1.63
C GLY A 132 14.81 -11.31 0.31
N PRO A 133 15.97 -11.65 -0.27
CA PRO A 133 16.40 -11.05 -1.52
C PRO A 133 15.46 -11.40 -2.69
N ASN A 134 15.16 -10.41 -3.51
CA ASN A 134 14.54 -10.56 -4.83
C ASN A 134 15.53 -11.21 -5.82
N PRO A 135 15.06 -11.77 -6.96
CA PRO A 135 15.92 -12.36 -7.99
C PRO A 135 17.00 -11.42 -8.56
N ASP A 136 16.78 -10.10 -8.49
CA ASP A 136 17.72 -9.07 -8.91
C ASP A 136 18.70 -8.62 -7.81
N GLY A 137 18.69 -9.30 -6.65
CA GLY A 137 19.53 -8.98 -5.49
C GLY A 137 19.00 -7.83 -4.62
N THR A 138 17.89 -7.19 -4.98
CA THR A 138 17.26 -6.15 -4.14
C THR A 138 16.49 -6.77 -2.96
N ARG A 139 16.03 -5.95 -2.01
CA ARG A 139 15.17 -6.39 -0.90
C ARG A 139 13.93 -5.53 -0.86
N ALA A 140 12.77 -6.15 -0.69
CA ALA A 140 11.57 -5.43 -0.31
C ALA A 140 11.69 -5.01 1.17
N LEU A 141 11.65 -3.70 1.40
CA LEU A 141 11.82 -3.08 2.72
C LEU A 141 10.49 -2.48 3.19
N GLY A 142 9.51 -3.35 3.37
CA GLY A 142 8.19 -3.05 3.91
C GLY A 142 7.06 -3.70 3.14
N HIS A 143 5.86 -3.66 3.73
CA HIS A 143 4.61 -4.03 3.08
C HIS A 143 3.57 -2.93 3.30
N ALA A 144 2.76 -2.63 2.28
CA ALA A 144 1.66 -1.67 2.40
C ALA A 144 0.36 -2.31 1.93
N ASP A 145 -0.70 -2.16 2.71
CA ASP A 145 -1.98 -2.80 2.47
C ASP A 145 -3.16 -1.96 3.02
N LEU A 146 -4.38 -2.48 2.86
CA LEU A 146 -5.58 -1.99 3.50
C LEU A 146 -5.95 -2.94 4.66
N TRP A 147 -6.18 -2.35 5.83
CA TRP A 147 -6.53 -3.04 7.07
C TRP A 147 -7.97 -2.70 7.45
N ASP A 148 -8.82 -3.69 7.69
CA ASP A 148 -10.23 -3.49 8.04
C ASP A 148 -10.55 -3.62 9.54
N GLY A 149 -9.54 -3.65 10.40
CA GLY A 149 -9.73 -3.85 11.83
C GLY A 149 -9.63 -5.31 12.27
N GLN A 150 -9.53 -6.26 11.32
CA GLN A 150 -9.34 -7.67 11.61
C GLN A 150 -8.26 -8.32 10.72
N THR A 151 -8.26 -7.98 9.43
CA THR A 151 -7.37 -8.57 8.42
C THR A 151 -6.93 -7.55 7.36
N PHE A 152 -6.07 -7.99 6.44
CA PHE A 152 -5.59 -7.24 5.29
C PHE A 152 -5.52 -8.17 4.05
N TYR A 153 -5.41 -7.60 2.84
CA TYR A 153 -5.55 -8.40 1.62
C TYR A 153 -4.49 -9.49 1.47
N ASP A 154 -3.24 -9.21 1.81
CA ASP A 154 -2.18 -10.22 1.71
C ASP A 154 -2.35 -11.39 2.70
N GLU A 155 -3.04 -11.17 3.82
CA GLU A 155 -3.45 -12.27 4.71
C GLU A 155 -4.57 -13.11 4.10
N LEU A 156 -5.57 -12.46 3.50
CA LEU A 156 -6.64 -13.16 2.78
C LEU A 156 -6.14 -13.93 1.56
N ASP A 157 -5.04 -13.49 0.94
CA ASP A 157 -4.37 -14.20 -0.16
C ASP A 157 -3.43 -15.33 0.31
N GLY A 158 -3.20 -15.44 1.63
CA GLY A 158 -2.28 -16.41 2.22
C GLY A 158 -0.80 -16.06 2.08
N THR A 159 -0.48 -14.83 1.68
CA THR A 159 0.91 -14.31 1.63
C THR A 159 1.43 -14.02 3.04
N SER A 160 0.61 -13.35 3.86
CA SER A 160 0.78 -13.38 5.31
C SER A 160 0.05 -14.61 5.83
N ARG A 161 0.77 -15.51 6.49
CA ARG A 161 0.30 -16.82 6.94
C ARG A 161 0.86 -17.12 8.33
N PRO A 162 0.32 -18.08 9.11
CA PRO A 162 0.73 -18.25 10.51
C PRO A 162 2.23 -18.43 10.76
N ASP A 163 2.96 -19.08 9.84
CA ASP A 163 4.43 -19.24 9.90
C ASP A 163 5.22 -18.00 9.44
N ARG A 164 4.53 -16.98 8.92
CA ARG A 164 5.07 -15.71 8.42
C ARG A 164 4.05 -14.59 8.63
N ASP A 165 3.55 -14.45 9.85
CA ASP A 165 2.59 -13.39 10.18
C ASP A 165 3.34 -12.05 10.17
N PHE A 166 2.88 -11.11 9.34
CA PHE A 166 3.49 -9.80 9.18
C PHE A 166 3.58 -9.02 10.49
N PHE A 167 2.63 -9.20 11.42
CA PHE A 167 2.69 -8.61 12.76
C PHE A 167 3.83 -9.20 13.61
N THR A 168 4.24 -10.44 13.35
CA THR A 168 5.31 -11.11 14.10
C THR A 168 6.71 -10.81 13.54
N ILE A 169 6.82 -10.53 12.24
CA ILE A 169 8.12 -10.33 11.58
C ILE A 169 8.48 -8.86 11.34
N ALA A 170 7.51 -7.93 11.44
CA ALA A 170 7.76 -6.50 11.32
C ALA A 170 8.54 -5.96 12.52
N ASP A 171 9.39 -4.96 12.26
CA ASP A 171 10.06 -4.17 13.31
C ASP A 171 9.19 -3.00 13.80
N GLY A 172 8.12 -2.71 13.06
CA GLY A 172 7.09 -1.74 13.41
C GLY A 172 5.93 -1.76 12.43
N VAL A 173 4.78 -1.26 12.87
CA VAL A 173 3.57 -1.14 12.07
C VAL A 173 2.97 0.25 12.26
N SER A 174 2.63 0.89 11.14
CA SER A 174 1.99 2.20 11.09
C SER A 174 0.60 2.09 10.47
N LEU A 175 -0.39 2.80 11.04
CA LEU A 175 -1.75 2.85 10.53
C LEU A 175 -2.20 4.31 10.35
N TRP A 176 -2.70 4.64 9.16
CA TRP A 176 -3.51 5.83 8.91
C TRP A 176 -4.97 5.41 8.90
N ILE A 177 -5.73 5.87 9.88
CA ILE A 177 -7.15 5.56 10.04
C ILE A 177 -7.94 6.28 8.95
N CYS A 178 -8.77 5.54 8.23
CA CYS A 178 -9.64 6.03 7.18
C CYS A 178 -11.11 5.79 7.56
N PRO A 179 -12.01 6.75 7.32
CA PRO A 179 -13.44 6.55 7.55
C PRO A 179 -14.01 5.53 6.57
N GLY A 180 -14.82 4.59 7.04
CA GLY A 180 -15.51 3.60 6.21
C GLY A 180 -15.92 2.39 7.03
N THR A 181 -16.64 1.46 6.39
CA THR A 181 -17.29 0.34 7.09
C THR A 181 -16.98 -1.03 6.48
N THR A 182 -16.39 -1.08 5.28
CA THR A 182 -16.16 -2.33 4.55
C THR A 182 -15.33 -3.33 5.35
N ASN A 183 -15.73 -4.61 5.30
CA ASN A 183 -14.93 -5.75 5.75
C ASN A 183 -14.39 -6.50 4.52
N LEU A 184 -13.10 -6.81 4.50
CA LEU A 184 -12.42 -7.38 3.34
C LEU A 184 -12.82 -8.84 3.10
N ALA A 185 -13.08 -9.60 4.17
CA ALA A 185 -13.46 -11.01 4.06
C ALA A 185 -14.82 -11.22 3.39
N SER A 186 -15.73 -10.24 3.46
CA SER A 186 -17.07 -10.29 2.84
C SER A 186 -17.11 -9.80 1.38
N ARG A 187 -15.95 -9.56 0.76
CA ARG A 187 -15.79 -8.89 -0.54
C ARG A 187 -15.12 -9.80 -1.56
#